data_AF-A0A3D3HYQ8-F1
#
_entry.id   AF-A0A3D3HYQ8-F1
#
_cell.length_a   1.000
_cell.length_b   1.000
_cell.length_c   1.000
_cell.angle_alpha   90.00
_cell.angle_beta   90.00
_cell.angle_gamma   90.00
#
_symmetry.space_group_name_H-M   'P 1'
#
loop_
_entity.id
_entity.type
_entity.pdbx_description
1 polymer ?
#
loop_
_entity_poly.entity_id
_entity_poly.type
_entity_poly.pdbx_seq_one_letter_code
_entity_poly.pdbx_strand_id
1 'polypeptide(L)'
;MIHDMGRTRNSLPCRFGLATLLSAGFSATAWGQTDELATAIQEKLDSVGIMGFAASVMVDQEVVWQRGFGYSDWRRTQPFTVDTMTGVASVSKPFIGVAMMQAVEAGKLDLDADINLYLPFKVVNPHHPAQKITLRHLATHTSGISDRWEVYRKSYIFDGDPKQSLEEYLREYLVPGSKEYSTENFLEAKPGAS
;
A
#
# COMPACT_ATOMS: atom_id res chain seq x y z
N MET A 1 -36.91 48.23 10.35
CA MET A 1 -38.27 48.72 10.64
C MET A 1 -39.13 47.51 10.96
N ILE A 2 -39.39 47.27 12.26
CA ILE A 2 -40.64 46.70 12.84
C ILE A 2 -40.99 45.25 12.39
N HIS A 3 -41.08 44.20 13.22
CA HIS A 3 -41.52 44.11 14.62
C HIS A 3 -40.99 42.86 15.34
N ASP A 4 -40.70 43.07 16.63
CA ASP A 4 -40.65 42.12 17.73
C ASP A 4 -42.07 41.68 18.13
N MET A 5 -42.24 40.45 18.61
CA MET A 5 -43.17 40.14 19.71
C MET A 5 -42.68 38.91 20.48
N GLY A 6 -42.09 39.17 21.64
CA GLY A 6 -41.91 38.19 22.70
C GLY A 6 -43.24 37.72 23.32
N ARG A 7 -43.22 36.50 23.85
CA ARG A 7 -44.09 36.11 24.96
C ARG A 7 -43.35 35.19 25.93
N THR A 8 -43.19 35.72 27.14
CA THR A 8 -42.88 35.08 28.43
C THR A 8 -43.90 33.96 28.75
N ARG A 9 -43.72 32.95 29.61
CA ARG A 9 -42.95 32.82 30.87
C ARG A 9 -43.17 31.38 31.39
N ASN A 10 -42.21 30.86 32.18
CA ASN A 10 -42.34 29.93 33.33
C ASN A 10 -43.05 28.57 33.13
N SER A 11 -42.73 27.46 33.79
CA SER A 11 -41.63 26.93 34.62
C SER A 11 -42.23 25.65 35.23
N LEU A 12 -41.57 24.50 35.15
CA LEU A 12 -41.48 23.45 36.18
C LEU A 12 -40.74 22.23 35.60
N PRO A 13 -39.95 21.50 36.42
CA PRO A 13 -38.96 20.56 35.93
C PRO A 13 -39.56 19.17 35.72
N CYS A 14 -39.62 18.71 34.48
CA CYS A 14 -39.81 17.30 34.21
C CYS A 14 -38.47 16.59 34.37
N ARG A 15 -38.29 15.98 35.55
CA ARG A 15 -37.33 14.88 35.75
C ARG A 15 -37.66 13.79 34.73
N PHE A 16 -36.83 13.62 33.71
CA PHE A 16 -36.75 12.37 32.96
C PHE A 16 -35.36 11.79 33.20
N GLY A 17 -35.38 10.57 33.72
CA GLY A 17 -34.23 9.87 34.26
C GLY A 17 -33.11 9.76 33.25
N LEU A 18 -31.89 9.83 33.79
CA LEU A 18 -30.68 9.35 33.15
C LEU A 18 -30.92 7.87 32.80
N ALA A 19 -31.33 7.62 31.56
CA ALA A 19 -31.23 6.29 30.99
C ALA A 19 -29.74 6.06 30.78
N THR A 20 -29.09 5.51 31.81
CA THR A 20 -27.81 4.84 31.66
C THR A 20 -28.07 3.73 30.66
N LEU A 21 -27.80 4.00 29.38
CA LEU A 21 -27.51 2.95 28.42
C LEU A 21 -26.34 2.21 29.04
N LEU A 22 -26.62 1.08 29.68
CA LEU A 22 -25.70 -0.02 29.68
C LEU A 22 -25.47 -0.30 28.19
N SER A 23 -24.52 0.39 27.58
CA SER A 23 -23.68 -0.25 26.59
C SER A 23 -23.19 -1.49 27.32
N ALA A 24 -23.83 -2.63 27.03
CA ALA A 24 -23.22 -3.91 27.27
C ALA A 24 -21.85 -3.77 26.60
N GLY A 25 -20.84 -3.50 27.42
CA GLY A 25 -19.47 -3.57 26.97
C GLY A 25 -19.41 -4.92 26.31
N PHE A 26 -19.08 -4.92 25.02
CA PHE A 26 -18.54 -6.11 24.43
C PHE A 26 -17.22 -6.30 25.19
N SER A 27 -17.31 -6.95 26.35
CA SER A 27 -16.15 -7.37 27.09
C SER A 27 -15.47 -8.31 26.12
N ALA A 28 -14.42 -7.81 25.47
CA ALA A 28 -13.39 -8.60 24.81
C ALA A 28 -12.65 -9.42 25.88
N THR A 29 -13.38 -10.10 26.74
CA THR A 29 -12.87 -11.10 27.64
C THR A 29 -12.72 -12.38 26.84
N ALA A 30 -11.46 -12.80 26.73
CA ALA A 30 -10.99 -14.13 26.37
C ALA A 30 -10.43 -14.36 24.95
N TRP A 31 -9.75 -13.37 24.35
CA TRP A 31 -8.57 -13.70 23.52
C TRP A 31 -7.32 -13.79 24.42
N GLY A 32 -7.44 -14.59 25.47
CA GLY A 32 -6.36 -14.95 26.39
C GLY A 32 -5.51 -16.12 25.89
N GLN A 33 -5.25 -16.19 24.58
CA GLN A 33 -4.34 -17.17 23.95
C GLN A 33 -3.17 -16.48 23.23
N THR A 34 -2.72 -15.34 23.74
CA THR A 34 -1.65 -14.55 23.12
C THR A 34 -0.27 -15.23 23.17
N ASP A 35 -0.08 -16.21 24.05
CA ASP A 35 1.17 -16.98 24.14
C ASP A 35 1.18 -18.23 23.27
N GLU A 36 0.06 -18.88 22.97
CA GLU A 36 0.04 -20.04 22.06
C GLU A 36 0.39 -19.60 20.63
N LEU A 37 -0.21 -18.51 20.14
CA LEU A 37 0.12 -17.95 18.83
C LEU A 37 1.58 -17.50 18.76
N ALA A 38 2.07 -16.81 19.81
CA ALA A 38 3.46 -16.39 19.86
C ALA A 38 4.43 -17.57 19.90
N THR A 39 4.10 -18.62 20.67
CA THR A 39 4.89 -19.86 20.75
C THR A 39 4.94 -20.55 19.40
N ALA A 40 3.79 -20.74 18.74
CA ALA A 40 3.72 -21.36 17.43
C ALA A 40 4.51 -20.57 16.37
N ILE A 41 4.45 -19.24 16.41
CA ILE A 41 5.25 -18.38 15.53
C ILE A 41 6.75 -18.53 15.84
N GLN A 42 7.13 -18.56 17.12
CA GLN A 42 8.53 -18.69 17.53
C GLN A 42 9.11 -20.05 17.14
N GLU A 43 8.38 -21.14 17.35
CA GLU A 43 8.77 -22.49 16.92
C GLU A 43 9.00 -22.54 15.41
N LYS A 44 8.12 -21.87 14.64
CA LYS A 44 8.29 -21.80 13.20
C LYS A 44 9.49 -20.96 12.79
N LEU A 45 9.72 -19.85 13.46
CA LEU A 45 10.86 -18.96 13.25
C LEU A 45 12.20 -19.66 13.40
N ASP A 46 12.34 -20.42 14.48
CA ASP A 46 13.54 -21.18 14.79
C ASP A 46 13.86 -22.20 13.68
N SER A 47 12.85 -22.61 12.90
CA SER A 47 13.00 -23.54 11.77
C SER A 47 13.35 -22.87 10.42
N VAL A 48 13.16 -21.56 10.24
CA VAL A 48 13.25 -20.89 8.92
C VAL A 48 14.35 -19.84 8.81
N GLY A 49 15.04 -19.52 9.90
CA GLY A 49 16.22 -18.63 9.88
C GLY A 49 15.91 -17.17 9.54
N ILE A 50 14.67 -16.71 9.77
CA ILE A 50 14.29 -15.30 9.65
C ILE A 50 14.94 -14.51 10.79
N MET A 51 15.59 -13.37 10.47
CA MET A 51 16.30 -12.56 11.47
C MET A 51 15.37 -11.93 12.50
N GLY A 52 14.27 -11.34 12.02
CA GLY A 52 13.23 -10.78 12.85
C GLY A 52 12.10 -10.19 12.01
N PHE A 53 10.92 -10.07 12.61
CA PHE A 53 9.74 -9.44 12.02
C PHE A 53 8.73 -9.06 13.11
N ALA A 54 7.71 -8.29 12.74
CA ALA A 54 6.55 -8.05 13.58
C ALA A 54 5.29 -8.62 12.95
N ALA A 55 4.38 -9.11 13.78
CA ALA A 55 3.08 -9.59 13.38
C ALA A 55 1.98 -8.88 14.15
N SER A 56 0.84 -8.66 13.50
CA SER A 56 -0.35 -8.06 14.09
C SER A 56 -1.60 -8.74 13.56
N VAL A 57 -2.61 -8.89 14.42
CA VAL A 57 -3.94 -9.40 14.09
C VAL A 57 -4.94 -8.29 14.35
N MET A 58 -5.73 -7.97 13.34
CA MET A 58 -6.78 -6.98 13.41
C MET A 58 -8.15 -7.65 13.23
N VAL A 59 -9.08 -7.33 14.12
CA VAL A 59 -10.48 -7.79 14.09
C VAL A 59 -11.37 -6.57 14.28
N ASP A 60 -12.39 -6.42 13.44
CA ASP A 60 -13.32 -5.29 13.51
C ASP A 60 -12.62 -3.91 13.54
N GLN A 61 -11.56 -3.75 12.74
CA GLN A 61 -10.71 -2.54 12.65
C GLN A 61 -9.86 -2.24 13.90
N GLU A 62 -9.85 -3.13 14.89
CA GLU A 62 -9.06 -2.99 16.12
C GLU A 62 -7.91 -4.00 16.13
N VAL A 63 -6.72 -3.56 16.55
CA VAL A 63 -5.58 -4.47 16.76
C VAL A 63 -5.82 -5.26 18.04
N VAL A 64 -6.08 -6.56 17.90
CA VAL A 64 -6.35 -7.45 19.05
C VAL A 64 -5.11 -8.18 19.55
N TRP A 65 -4.04 -8.23 18.73
CA TRP A 65 -2.76 -8.83 19.10
C TRP A 65 -1.65 -8.27 18.21
N GLN A 66 -0.47 -8.03 18.79
CA GLN A 66 0.73 -7.70 18.03
C GLN A 66 1.99 -8.09 18.80
N ARG A 67 3.03 -8.54 18.09
CA ARG A 67 4.31 -8.93 18.71
C ARG A 67 5.46 -8.79 17.72
N GLY A 68 6.62 -8.39 18.23
CA GLY A 68 7.90 -8.45 17.51
C GLY A 68 8.66 -9.72 17.88
N PHE A 69 9.39 -10.28 16.92
CA PHE A 69 10.17 -11.51 17.07
C PHE A 69 11.56 -11.34 16.48
N GLY A 70 12.57 -11.91 17.14
CA GLY A 70 13.96 -11.87 16.67
C GLY A 70 14.60 -10.50 16.82
N TYR A 71 15.45 -10.14 15.85
CA TYR A 71 16.30 -8.96 15.88
C TYR A 71 16.18 -8.13 14.61
N SER A 72 16.37 -6.82 14.71
CA SER A 72 16.36 -5.89 13.56
C SER A 72 17.73 -5.72 12.91
N ASP A 73 18.79 -6.24 13.54
CA ASP A 73 20.16 -6.16 13.06
C ASP A 73 20.84 -7.54 12.99
N TRP A 74 21.78 -7.67 12.06
CA TRP A 74 22.50 -8.94 11.85
C TRP A 74 23.40 -9.34 13.03
N ARG A 75 23.83 -8.36 13.86
CA ARG A 75 24.64 -8.64 15.06
C ARG A 75 23.79 -9.14 16.23
N ARG A 76 22.46 -9.15 16.07
CA ARG A 76 21.49 -9.55 17.10
C ARG A 76 21.64 -8.73 18.38
N THR A 77 21.77 -7.42 18.23
CA THR A 77 21.96 -6.48 19.33
C THR A 77 20.69 -5.68 19.64
N GLN A 78 19.75 -5.61 18.68
CA GLN A 78 18.52 -4.84 18.76
C GLN A 78 17.32 -5.76 18.53
N PRO A 79 16.42 -5.89 19.53
CA PRO A 79 15.19 -6.65 19.36
C PRO A 79 14.33 -6.07 18.23
N PHE A 80 13.68 -6.94 17.47
CA PHE A 80 12.66 -6.51 16.54
C PHE A 80 11.38 -6.19 17.30
N THR A 81 10.83 -4.99 17.11
CA THR A 81 9.60 -4.51 17.76
C THR A 81 8.52 -4.20 16.73
N VAL A 82 7.28 -3.99 17.19
CA VAL A 82 6.17 -3.55 16.33
C VAL A 82 6.41 -2.16 15.71
N ASP A 83 7.31 -1.38 16.30
CA ASP A 83 7.70 -0.05 15.82
C ASP A 83 8.96 -0.06 14.93
N THR A 84 9.53 -1.25 14.67
CA THR A 84 10.71 -1.37 13.82
C THR A 84 10.35 -1.08 12.36
N MET A 85 10.95 -0.03 11.80
CA MET A 85 10.73 0.36 10.41
C MET A 85 11.37 -0.66 9.44
N THR A 86 10.60 -1.07 8.43
CA THR A 86 11.07 -2.00 7.39
C THR A 86 10.62 -1.58 6.00
N GLY A 87 11.35 -2.03 4.98
CA GLY A 87 10.91 -1.93 3.60
C GLY A 87 9.77 -2.91 3.33
N VAL A 88 8.57 -2.40 3.04
CA VAL A 88 7.37 -3.23 2.81
C VAL A 88 7.23 -3.74 1.37
N ALA A 89 8.12 -3.32 0.47
CA ALA A 89 8.21 -3.79 -0.92
C ALA A 89 6.84 -3.79 -1.65
N SER A 90 6.42 -4.93 -2.24
CA SER A 90 5.18 -5.03 -3.00
C SER A 90 3.90 -4.78 -2.19
N VAL A 91 3.98 -4.79 -0.86
CA VAL A 91 2.85 -4.38 0.00
C VAL A 91 2.51 -2.90 -0.17
N SER A 92 3.38 -2.09 -0.80
CA SER A 92 3.09 -0.70 -1.18
C SER A 92 2.05 -0.55 -2.30
N LYS A 93 1.82 -1.57 -3.14
CA LYS A 93 0.99 -1.45 -4.36
C LYS A 93 -0.47 -1.04 -4.08
N PRO A 94 -1.17 -1.59 -3.06
CA PRO A 94 -2.51 -1.13 -2.71
C PRO A 94 -2.57 0.37 -2.35
N PHE A 95 -1.57 0.91 -1.66
CA PHE A 95 -1.49 2.34 -1.35
C PHE A 95 -1.37 3.19 -2.61
N ILE A 96 -0.52 2.77 -3.56
CA ILE A 96 -0.40 3.41 -4.87
C ILE A 96 -1.74 3.31 -5.63
N GLY A 97 -2.43 2.17 -5.57
CA GLY A 97 -3.75 1.99 -6.17
C GLY A 97 -4.79 2.96 -5.61
N VAL A 98 -4.85 3.14 -4.28
CA VAL A 98 -5.73 4.12 -3.63
C VAL A 98 -5.39 5.54 -4.10
N ALA A 99 -4.11 5.94 -4.07
CA ALA A 99 -3.68 7.27 -4.51
C ALA A 99 -4.03 7.53 -5.99
N MET A 100 -3.86 6.52 -6.85
CA MET A 100 -4.25 6.58 -8.25
C MET A 100 -5.76 6.80 -8.40
N MET A 101 -6.59 6.05 -7.68
CA MET A 101 -8.05 6.19 -7.75
C MET A 101 -8.55 7.52 -7.19
N GLN A 102 -7.92 8.05 -6.14
CA GLN A 102 -8.20 9.41 -5.65
C GLN A 102 -7.89 10.48 -6.71
N ALA A 103 -6.79 10.32 -7.46
CA ALA A 103 -6.46 11.21 -8.56
C ALA A 103 -7.43 11.09 -9.75
N VAL A 104 -7.95 9.88 -10.01
CA VAL A 104 -9.03 9.65 -10.99
C VAL A 104 -10.32 10.34 -10.56
N GLU A 105 -10.75 10.19 -9.31
CA GLU A 105 -11.93 10.87 -8.76
C GLU A 105 -11.80 12.40 -8.85
N ALA A 106 -10.61 12.93 -8.63
CA ALA A 106 -10.31 14.36 -8.79
C ALA A 106 -10.19 14.82 -10.25
N GLY A 107 -10.40 13.95 -11.24
CA GLY A 107 -10.30 14.27 -12.67
C GLY A 107 -8.88 14.56 -13.16
N LYS A 108 -7.85 14.19 -12.39
CA LYS A 108 -6.43 14.41 -12.75
C LYS A 108 -5.85 13.28 -13.59
N LEU A 109 -6.39 12.08 -13.45
CA LEU A 109 -6.01 10.88 -14.21
C LEU A 109 -7.26 10.23 -14.82
N ASP A 110 -7.06 9.58 -15.95
CA ASP A 110 -8.05 8.72 -16.61
C ASP A 110 -7.44 7.32 -16.78
N LEU A 111 -8.14 6.31 -16.26
CA LEU A 111 -7.70 4.92 -16.28
C LEU A 111 -7.51 4.36 -17.69
N ASP A 112 -8.28 4.86 -18.65
CA ASP A 112 -8.35 4.34 -20.01
C ASP A 112 -7.64 5.26 -21.01
N ALA A 113 -7.12 6.40 -20.57
CA ALA A 113 -6.21 7.24 -21.34
C ALA A 113 -4.88 6.53 -21.64
N ASP A 114 -4.24 6.94 -22.73
CA ASP A 114 -2.87 6.50 -23.05
C ASP A 114 -1.89 7.08 -22.01
N ILE A 115 -1.02 6.24 -21.43
CA ILE A 115 -0.03 6.67 -20.44
C ILE A 115 0.91 7.76 -20.97
N ASN A 116 1.09 7.83 -22.29
CA ASN A 116 1.92 8.84 -22.95
C ASN A 116 1.37 10.27 -22.80
N LEU A 117 0.12 10.45 -22.35
CA LEU A 117 -0.41 11.77 -21.99
C LEU A 117 0.17 12.30 -20.67
N TYR A 118 0.69 11.43 -19.81
CA TYR A 118 1.20 11.79 -18.48
C TYR A 118 2.72 11.75 -18.37
N LEU A 119 3.40 11.15 -19.34
CA LEU A 119 4.85 10.94 -19.31
C LEU A 119 5.59 12.00 -20.14
N PRO A 120 6.80 12.43 -19.71
CA PRO A 120 7.63 13.34 -20.48
C PRO A 120 8.40 12.64 -21.62
N PHE A 121 8.10 11.37 -21.89
CA PHE A 121 8.66 10.54 -22.94
C PHE A 121 7.61 9.55 -23.46
N LYS A 122 7.89 8.96 -24.62
CA LYS A 122 6.98 8.02 -25.27
C LYS A 122 7.37 6.57 -24.96
N VAL A 123 6.41 5.80 -24.48
CA VAL A 123 6.47 4.35 -24.28
C VAL A 123 5.64 3.67 -25.36
N VAL A 124 6.25 2.72 -26.08
CA VAL A 124 5.60 1.93 -27.12
C VAL A 124 6.02 0.48 -26.94
N ASN A 125 5.04 -0.43 -26.85
CA ASN A 125 5.35 -1.86 -26.93
C ASN A 125 5.74 -2.19 -28.39
N PRO A 126 6.98 -2.65 -28.65
CA PRO A 126 7.45 -2.93 -30.01
C PRO A 126 6.71 -4.07 -30.71
N HIS A 127 6.11 -4.99 -29.94
CA HIS A 127 5.30 -6.09 -30.47
C HIS A 127 3.87 -5.65 -30.84
N HIS A 128 3.40 -4.53 -30.27
CA HIS A 128 2.04 -3.99 -30.49
C HIS A 128 2.05 -2.47 -30.66
N PRO A 129 2.73 -1.91 -31.67
CA PRO A 129 3.00 -0.47 -31.76
C PRO A 129 1.76 0.41 -31.94
N ALA A 130 0.63 -0.18 -32.37
CA ALA A 130 -0.64 0.51 -32.55
C ALA A 130 -1.53 0.47 -31.28
N GLN A 131 -1.13 -0.24 -30.23
CA GLN A 131 -1.93 -0.40 -29.02
C GLN A 131 -1.42 0.55 -27.94
N LYS A 132 -2.34 1.32 -27.34
CA LYS A 132 -2.02 2.14 -26.17
C LYS A 132 -1.82 1.27 -24.93
N ILE A 133 -0.89 1.67 -24.09
CA ILE A 133 -0.80 1.20 -22.70
C ILE A 133 -1.58 2.21 -21.86
N THR A 134 -2.42 1.73 -20.94
CA THR A 134 -3.25 2.59 -20.08
C THR A 134 -2.87 2.43 -18.61
N LEU A 135 -3.30 3.37 -17.76
CA LEU A 135 -3.12 3.23 -16.30
C LEU A 135 -3.82 1.98 -15.76
N ARG A 136 -4.98 1.61 -16.31
CA ARG A 136 -5.66 0.35 -15.98
C ARG A 136 -4.76 -0.84 -16.23
N HIS A 137 -4.11 -0.92 -17.40
CA HIS A 137 -3.22 -2.04 -17.71
C HIS A 137 -2.03 -2.14 -16.75
N LEU A 138 -1.47 -1.00 -16.32
CA LEU A 138 -0.38 -0.98 -15.33
C LEU A 138 -0.88 -1.48 -13.97
N ALA A 139 -2.03 -0.99 -13.51
CA ALA A 139 -2.59 -1.35 -12.21
C ALA A 139 -3.03 -2.82 -12.12
N THR A 140 -3.39 -3.43 -13.25
CA THR A 140 -3.81 -4.84 -13.33
C THR A 140 -2.71 -5.78 -13.79
N HIS A 141 -1.46 -5.32 -13.94
CA HIS A 141 -0.34 -6.12 -14.43
C HIS A 141 -0.56 -6.74 -15.82
N THR A 142 -1.26 -6.04 -16.71
CA THR A 142 -1.55 -6.47 -18.10
C THR A 142 -1.00 -5.51 -19.15
N SER A 143 -0.08 -4.61 -18.79
CA SER A 143 0.50 -3.62 -19.72
C SER A 143 1.35 -4.22 -20.84
N GLY A 144 1.81 -5.46 -20.67
CA GLY A 144 2.82 -6.06 -21.53
C GLY A 144 4.21 -5.48 -21.32
N ILE A 145 4.47 -4.72 -20.26
CA ILE A 145 5.82 -4.37 -19.80
C ILE A 145 6.33 -5.52 -18.93
N SER A 146 7.56 -5.94 -19.14
CA SER A 146 8.20 -7.05 -18.45
C SER A 146 9.37 -6.56 -17.62
N ASP A 147 9.55 -7.12 -16.43
CA ASP A 147 10.69 -6.82 -15.55
C ASP A 147 11.84 -7.79 -15.84
N ARG A 148 12.87 -7.30 -16.52
CA ARG A 148 14.12 -8.06 -16.72
C ARG A 148 14.95 -8.05 -15.45
N TRP A 149 15.13 -9.24 -14.86
CA TRP A 149 15.78 -9.42 -13.57
C TRP A 149 17.17 -8.78 -13.48
N GLU A 150 17.98 -8.88 -14.52
CA GLU A 150 19.35 -8.35 -14.59
C GLU A 150 19.42 -6.81 -14.56
N VAL A 151 18.34 -6.13 -14.97
CA VAL A 151 18.21 -4.68 -14.86
C VAL A 151 17.55 -4.32 -13.53
N TYR A 152 16.40 -4.94 -13.24
CA TYR A 152 15.62 -4.71 -12.02
C TYR A 152 16.45 -4.93 -10.75
N ARG A 153 17.27 -5.98 -10.68
CA ARG A 153 18.09 -6.24 -9.49
C ARG A 153 19.09 -5.11 -9.18
N LYS A 154 19.49 -4.31 -10.18
CA LYS A 154 20.42 -3.18 -10.01
C LYS A 154 19.75 -1.98 -9.33
N SER A 155 18.42 -1.91 -9.33
CA SER A 155 17.67 -0.81 -8.69
C SER A 155 17.46 -1.02 -7.19
N TYR A 156 17.84 -2.16 -6.63
CA TYR A 156 17.80 -2.37 -5.18
C TYR A 156 18.90 -1.57 -4.49
N ILE A 157 18.49 -0.54 -3.75
CA ILE A 157 19.35 0.27 -2.90
C ILE A 157 19.00 -0.08 -1.46
N PHE A 158 19.96 -0.67 -0.75
CA PHE A 158 19.79 -1.06 0.65
C PHE A 158 20.27 0.03 1.62
N ASP A 159 21.14 0.93 1.15
CA ASP A 159 21.70 2.03 1.94
C ASP A 159 21.55 3.35 1.19
N GLY A 160 20.80 4.28 1.78
CA GLY A 160 20.60 5.63 1.27
C GLY A 160 19.61 5.72 0.10
N ASP A 161 19.56 6.90 -0.52
CA ASP A 161 18.64 7.19 -1.61
C ASP A 161 19.19 6.72 -2.97
N PRO A 162 18.32 6.33 -3.91
CA PRO A 162 18.72 6.09 -5.29
C PRO A 162 19.43 7.30 -5.89
N LYS A 163 20.60 7.05 -6.49
CA LYS A 163 21.36 8.10 -7.21
C LYS A 163 20.74 8.47 -8.56
N GLN A 164 20.01 7.53 -9.16
CA GLN A 164 19.31 7.70 -10.42
C GLN A 164 17.87 8.13 -10.15
N SER A 165 17.38 9.11 -10.91
CA SER A 165 15.97 9.51 -10.83
C SER A 165 15.04 8.44 -11.43
N LEU A 166 13.80 8.38 -10.97
CA LEU A 166 12.79 7.47 -11.55
C LEU A 166 12.57 7.75 -13.05
N GLU A 167 12.56 9.02 -13.45
CA GLU A 167 12.40 9.39 -14.86
C GLU A 167 13.55 8.85 -15.71
N GLU A 168 14.79 9.04 -15.26
CA GLU A 168 15.98 8.56 -15.96
C GLU A 168 15.96 7.03 -16.09
N TYR A 169 15.66 6.32 -15.00
CA TYR A 169 15.53 4.86 -15.01
C TYR A 169 14.48 4.39 -16.03
N LEU A 170 13.27 4.98 -15.99
CA LEU A 170 12.19 4.59 -16.90
C LEU A 170 12.51 4.94 -18.37
N ARG A 171 13.17 6.07 -18.64
CA ARG A 171 13.64 6.41 -19.99
C ARG A 171 14.67 5.40 -20.47
N GLU A 172 15.67 5.09 -19.65
CA GLU A 172 16.70 4.11 -19.99
C GLU A 172 16.12 2.74 -20.31
N TYR A 173 15.02 2.37 -19.64
CA TYR A 173 14.39 1.06 -19.77
C TYR A 173 13.35 0.99 -20.90
N LEU A 174 12.53 2.03 -21.10
CA LEU A 174 11.33 1.95 -21.95
C LEU A 174 11.48 2.64 -23.32
N VAL A 175 12.52 3.45 -23.52
CA VAL A 175 12.67 4.24 -24.76
C VAL A 175 13.68 3.58 -25.72
N PRO A 176 13.29 3.31 -26.99
CA PRO A 176 14.19 2.69 -27.97
C PRO A 176 15.53 3.41 -28.13
N GLY A 177 16.61 2.64 -28.18
CA GLY A 177 17.98 3.16 -28.32
C GLY A 177 18.63 3.62 -27.00
N SER A 178 17.92 3.54 -25.88
CA SER A 178 18.48 3.85 -24.56
C SER A 178 19.27 2.67 -23.98
N LYS A 179 20.05 2.96 -22.94
CA LYS A 179 21.06 2.05 -22.37
C LYS A 179 20.55 0.68 -21.96
N GLU A 180 19.40 0.59 -21.30
CA GLU A 180 18.84 -0.66 -20.77
C GLU A 180 17.62 -1.13 -21.59
N TYR A 181 17.37 -0.51 -22.75
CA TYR A 181 16.27 -0.87 -23.64
C TYR A 181 16.52 -2.20 -24.35
N SER A 182 15.51 -3.06 -24.35
CA SER A 182 15.42 -4.25 -25.20
C SER A 182 13.96 -4.49 -25.57
N THR A 183 13.71 -5.17 -26.68
CA THR A 183 12.36 -5.66 -27.00
C THR A 183 11.86 -6.68 -25.97
N GLU A 184 12.77 -7.31 -25.24
CA GLU A 184 12.46 -8.22 -24.11
C GLU A 184 11.95 -7.50 -22.86
N ASN A 185 12.05 -6.15 -22.81
CA ASN A 185 11.40 -5.34 -21.77
C ASN A 185 9.87 -5.32 -21.96
N PHE A 186 9.36 -5.96 -23.02
CA PHE A 186 7.96 -6.07 -23.34
C PHE A 186 7.58 -7.52 -23.67
N LEU A 187 6.42 -7.95 -23.19
CA LEU A 187 5.81 -9.21 -23.54
C LEU A 187 5.23 -9.16 -24.97
N GLU A 188 5.21 -10.31 -25.63
CA GLU A 188 4.49 -10.49 -26.91
C GLU A 188 2.97 -10.42 -26.74
N ALA A 189 2.46 -10.55 -25.52
CA ALA A 189 1.04 -10.38 -25.24
C ALA A 189 0.60 -8.94 -25.50
N LYS A 190 -0.57 -8.79 -26.11
CA LYS A 190 -1.18 -7.48 -26.34
C LYS A 190 -1.46 -6.79 -25.00
N PRO A 191 -1.18 -5.48 -24.84
CA PRO A 191 -1.60 -4.73 -23.65
C PRO A 191 -3.10 -4.91 -23.37
N GLY A 192 -3.44 -5.30 -22.14
CA GLY A 192 -4.79 -5.64 -21.70
C GLY A 192 -5.14 -7.13 -21.81
N ALA A 193 -4.31 -7.97 -22.44
CA ALA A 193 -4.49 -9.41 -22.44
C ALA A 193 -4.05 -10.01 -21.09
N SER A 194 -4.75 -11.07 -20.66
CA SER A 194 -4.45 -11.87 -19.46
C SER A 194 -3.55 -13.04 -19.80
#